data_AF-A0A7S3K1K7-F1
#
_entry.id   AF-A0A7S3K1K7-F1
#
_cell.length_a   1.000
_cell.length_b   1.000
_cell.length_c   1.000
_cell.angle_alpha   90.00
_cell.angle_beta   90.00
_cell.angle_gamma   90.00
#
_symmetry.space_group_name_H-M   'P 1'
#
loop_
_entity.id
_entity.type
_entity.pdbx_description
1 polymer ?
#
loop_
_entity_poly.entity_id
_entity_poly.type
_entity_poly.pdbx_seq_one_letter_code
_entity_poly.pdbx_strand_id
1 'polypeptide(L)'
;MIPKNADETPEDADWSIAGEKKSQASAAASEGNYDDALKFYGEALEAEAVTASLSATTLAKRADILLKLDRPAAAVHDCDAALIINPDSVRALKTRGKANRRLGYWTKANLDLAAAQNIDYDPDLAELCSLVKDKAASELAKERDAERKKELEERKKKAAEEHRKKMQQEEAERAASSGPGMGGGMPGMGGGMPGMGGGMPGMGGGM
;
A
#
# COMPACT_ATOMS: atom_id res chain seq x y z
N MET A 1 43.58 -7.22 -8.59
CA MET A 1 44.30 -8.38 -8.00
C MET A 1 45.13 -9.00 -9.11
N ILE A 2 46.36 -9.46 -8.80
CA ILE A 2 47.21 -10.16 -9.77
C ILE A 2 46.82 -11.66 -9.69
N PRO A 3 46.48 -12.33 -10.81
CA PRO A 3 46.11 -13.75 -10.80
C PRO A 3 47.26 -14.60 -10.26
N LYS A 4 46.93 -15.59 -9.42
CA LYS A 4 47.92 -16.44 -8.73
C LYS A 4 48.52 -17.51 -9.63
N ASN A 5 47.95 -17.76 -10.82
CA ASN A 5 48.42 -18.74 -11.80
C ASN A 5 48.41 -18.15 -13.21
N ALA A 6 49.43 -18.46 -14.01
CA ALA A 6 49.62 -17.91 -15.37
C ALA A 6 48.63 -18.43 -16.43
N ASP A 7 47.65 -19.26 -16.04
CA ASP A 7 46.65 -19.88 -16.90
C ASP A 7 45.20 -19.49 -16.50
N GLU A 8 45.02 -18.66 -15.48
CA GLU A 8 43.70 -18.17 -15.06
C GLU A 8 43.36 -16.90 -15.85
N THR A 9 42.29 -16.95 -16.65
CA THR A 9 41.76 -15.72 -17.27
C THR A 9 41.15 -14.82 -16.18
N PRO A 10 41.09 -13.49 -16.39
CA PRO A 10 40.44 -12.60 -15.43
C PRO A 10 38.99 -13.01 -15.08
N GLU A 11 38.27 -13.58 -16.05
CA GLU A 11 36.91 -14.10 -15.86
C GLU A 11 36.87 -15.35 -14.96
N ASP A 12 37.85 -16.27 -15.11
CA ASP A 12 37.98 -17.46 -14.26
C ASP A 12 38.36 -17.11 -12.81
N ALA A 13 39.23 -16.10 -12.64
CA ALA A 13 39.62 -15.60 -11.33
C ALA A 13 38.43 -14.99 -10.58
N ASP A 14 37.58 -14.22 -11.27
CA ASP A 14 36.41 -13.59 -10.66
C ASP A 14 35.30 -14.60 -10.31
N TRP A 15 35.14 -15.68 -11.09
CA TRP A 15 34.23 -16.77 -10.74
C TRP A 15 34.67 -17.52 -9.47
N SER A 16 35.98 -17.78 -9.35
CA SER A 16 36.57 -18.41 -8.16
C SER A 16 36.38 -17.54 -6.91
N ILE A 17 36.56 -16.21 -7.06
CA ILE A 17 36.33 -15.24 -5.98
C ILE A 17 34.86 -15.25 -5.53
N ALA A 18 33.91 -15.21 -6.47
CA ALA A 18 32.48 -15.23 -6.12
C ALA A 18 32.11 -16.50 -5.33
N GLY A 19 32.64 -17.66 -5.73
CA GLY A 19 32.44 -18.93 -5.03
C GLY A 19 33.01 -18.93 -3.61
N GLU A 20 34.26 -18.49 -3.45
CA GLU A 20 34.94 -18.40 -2.15
C GLU A 20 34.18 -17.48 -1.20
N LYS A 21 33.77 -16.29 -1.67
CA LYS A 21 33.04 -15.32 -0.86
C LYS A 21 31.66 -15.80 -0.42
N LYS A 22 30.94 -16.54 -1.27
CA LYS A 22 29.67 -17.20 -0.86
C LYS A 22 29.89 -18.23 0.25
N SER A 23 30.98 -18.98 0.17
CA SER A 23 31.33 -19.98 1.19
C SER A 23 31.65 -19.31 2.52
N GLN A 24 32.52 -18.29 2.52
CA GLN A 24 32.83 -17.47 3.70
C GLN A 24 31.56 -16.84 4.30
N ALA A 25 30.69 -16.29 3.45
CA ALA A 25 29.43 -15.70 3.89
C ALA A 25 28.49 -16.73 4.55
N SER A 26 28.42 -17.94 3.99
CA SER A 26 27.59 -19.02 4.52
C SER A 26 28.11 -19.52 5.86
N ALA A 27 29.44 -19.65 6.00
CA ALA A 27 30.10 -20.02 7.25
C ALA A 27 29.84 -18.95 8.34
N ALA A 28 30.13 -17.68 8.06
CA ALA A 28 29.87 -16.59 8.99
C ALA A 28 28.39 -16.51 9.40
N ALA A 29 27.47 -16.71 8.46
CA ALA A 29 26.03 -16.73 8.74
C ALA A 29 25.61 -17.88 9.68
N SER A 30 26.26 -19.05 9.57
CA SER A 30 25.99 -20.21 10.41
C SER A 30 26.53 -20.04 11.84
N GLU A 31 27.60 -19.27 12.00
CA GLU A 31 28.17 -18.88 13.30
C GLU A 31 27.43 -17.72 13.96
N GLY A 32 26.48 -17.10 13.25
CA GLY A 32 25.74 -15.93 13.74
C GLY A 32 26.45 -14.59 13.52
N ASN A 33 27.61 -14.59 12.85
CA ASN A 33 28.38 -13.41 12.49
C ASN A 33 27.75 -12.70 11.28
N TYR A 34 26.61 -12.04 11.51
CA TYR A 34 25.78 -11.50 10.43
C TYR A 34 26.39 -10.31 9.69
N ASP A 35 27.18 -9.46 10.35
CA ASP A 35 27.89 -8.36 9.68
C ASP A 35 28.95 -8.87 8.70
N ASP A 36 29.74 -9.87 9.10
CA ASP A 36 30.72 -10.52 8.22
C ASP A 36 30.04 -11.26 7.08
N ALA A 37 28.94 -11.98 7.37
CA ALA A 37 28.14 -12.63 6.34
C ALA A 37 27.62 -11.62 5.31
N LEU A 38 27.13 -10.46 5.76
CA LEU A 38 26.66 -9.39 4.88
C LEU A 38 27.78 -8.87 3.99
N LYS A 39 28.96 -8.63 4.58
CA LYS A 39 30.16 -8.19 3.85
C LYS A 39 30.56 -9.19 2.77
N PHE A 40 30.71 -10.46 3.13
CA PHE A 40 31.13 -11.50 2.19
C PHE A 40 30.10 -11.75 1.09
N TYR A 41 28.79 -11.69 1.38
CA TYR A 41 27.78 -11.72 0.32
C TYR A 41 27.85 -10.50 -0.59
N GLY A 42 28.19 -9.32 -0.06
CA GLY A 42 28.46 -8.12 -0.85
C GLY A 42 29.62 -8.32 -1.83
N GLU A 43 30.76 -8.77 -1.33
CA GLU A 43 31.96 -9.07 -2.14
C GLU A 43 31.67 -10.14 -3.21
N ALA A 44 30.87 -11.16 -2.87
CA ALA A 44 30.44 -12.17 -3.83
C ALA A 44 29.60 -11.58 -4.97
N LEU A 45 28.65 -10.68 -4.65
CA LEU A 45 27.78 -10.04 -5.63
C LEU A 45 28.52 -9.04 -6.52
N GLU A 46 29.55 -8.37 -5.99
CA GLU A 46 30.44 -7.52 -6.79
C GLU A 46 31.18 -8.36 -7.85
N ALA A 47 31.74 -9.51 -7.47
CA ALA A 47 32.39 -10.43 -8.40
C ALA A 47 31.40 -11.04 -9.43
N GLU A 48 30.17 -11.38 -9.00
CA GLU A 48 29.12 -11.83 -9.91
C GLU A 48 28.68 -10.75 -10.91
N ALA A 49 28.66 -9.48 -10.48
CA ALA A 49 28.26 -8.37 -11.34
C ALA A 49 29.31 -8.08 -12.43
N VAL A 50 30.60 -8.19 -12.09
CA VAL A 50 31.70 -8.08 -13.07
C VAL A 50 31.59 -9.15 -14.15
N THR A 51 31.17 -10.36 -13.78
CA THR A 51 31.01 -11.51 -14.69
C THR A 51 29.62 -11.61 -15.32
N ALA A 52 28.74 -10.61 -15.11
CA ALA A 52 27.35 -10.60 -15.57
C ALA A 52 26.53 -11.86 -15.21
N SER A 53 26.87 -12.53 -14.09
CA SER A 53 26.29 -13.79 -13.63
C SER A 53 25.68 -13.68 -12.23
N LEU A 54 24.93 -12.60 -12.00
CA LEU A 54 24.18 -12.35 -10.76
C LEU A 54 23.29 -13.55 -10.39
N SER A 55 23.42 -14.03 -9.16
CA SER A 55 22.69 -15.19 -8.66
C SER A 55 21.51 -14.78 -7.79
N ALA A 56 20.31 -15.22 -8.18
CA ALA A 56 19.11 -15.09 -7.36
C ALA A 56 19.30 -15.67 -5.95
N THR A 57 20.05 -16.78 -5.82
CA THR A 57 20.30 -17.42 -4.54
C THR A 57 21.22 -16.60 -3.65
N THR A 58 22.28 -15.99 -4.21
CA THR A 58 23.19 -15.11 -3.46
C THR A 58 22.45 -13.88 -2.94
N LEU A 59 21.65 -13.23 -3.80
CA LEU A 59 20.80 -12.09 -3.41
C LEU A 59 19.80 -12.47 -2.31
N ALA A 60 19.07 -13.58 -2.47
CA ALA A 60 18.10 -14.03 -1.48
C ALA A 60 18.75 -14.38 -0.12
N LYS A 61 19.96 -14.96 -0.13
CA LYS A 61 20.71 -15.22 1.10
C LYS A 61 21.21 -13.92 1.75
N ARG A 62 21.67 -12.93 0.99
CA ARG A 62 22.03 -11.61 1.53
C ARG A 62 20.81 -10.91 2.14
N ALA A 63 19.65 -10.99 1.49
CA ALA A 63 18.39 -10.46 2.01
C ALA A 63 18.00 -11.07 3.37
N ASP A 64 18.21 -12.38 3.54
CA ASP A 64 17.99 -13.04 4.84
C ASP A 64 18.89 -12.47 5.93
N ILE A 65 20.17 -12.23 5.63
CA ILE A 65 21.11 -11.62 6.57
C ILE A 65 20.69 -10.19 6.90
N LEU A 66 20.29 -9.40 5.90
CA LEU A 66 19.76 -8.05 6.11
C LEU A 66 18.55 -8.04 7.04
N LEU A 67 17.65 -9.03 6.96
CA LEU A 67 16.56 -9.18 7.92
C LEU A 67 17.02 -9.51 9.34
N LYS A 68 18.04 -10.34 9.49
CA LYS A 68 18.62 -10.65 10.81
C LYS A 68 19.28 -9.42 11.45
N LEU A 69 19.81 -8.51 10.62
CA LEU A 69 20.36 -7.22 11.03
C LEU A 69 19.33 -6.08 11.13
N ASP A 70 18.03 -6.41 11.06
CA ASP A 70 16.93 -5.45 11.10
C ASP A 70 16.99 -4.33 10.04
N ARG A 71 17.39 -4.70 8.82
CA ARG A 71 17.41 -3.83 7.63
C ARG A 71 16.37 -4.27 6.59
N PRO A 72 15.07 -4.19 6.90
CA PRO A 72 14.03 -4.77 6.05
C PRO A 72 13.88 -4.10 4.68
N ALA A 73 14.11 -2.78 4.56
CA ALA A 73 14.03 -2.10 3.26
C ALA A 73 15.12 -2.58 2.28
N ALA A 74 16.35 -2.75 2.77
CA ALA A 74 17.44 -3.29 1.96
C ALA A 74 17.18 -4.77 1.59
N ALA A 75 16.61 -5.56 2.51
CA ALA A 75 16.22 -6.93 2.22
C ALA A 75 15.16 -7.02 1.09
N VAL A 76 14.18 -6.11 1.07
CA VAL A 76 13.20 -6.05 -0.03
C VAL A 76 13.89 -5.81 -1.37
N HIS A 77 14.83 -4.86 -1.44
CA HIS A 77 15.56 -4.57 -2.67
C HIS A 77 16.31 -5.80 -3.21
N ASP A 78 17.02 -6.52 -2.34
CA ASP A 78 17.73 -7.75 -2.73
C ASP A 78 16.75 -8.84 -3.17
N CYS A 79 15.62 -9.00 -2.49
CA CYS A 79 14.59 -9.95 -2.90
C CYS A 79 13.96 -9.58 -4.24
N ASP A 80 13.71 -8.30 -4.51
CA ASP A 80 13.17 -7.85 -5.79
C ASP A 80 14.14 -8.20 -6.93
N ALA A 81 15.42 -7.92 -6.76
CA ALA A 81 16.45 -8.33 -7.71
C ALA A 81 16.52 -9.86 -7.88
N ALA A 82 16.43 -10.62 -6.78
CA ALA A 82 16.43 -12.08 -6.83
C ALA A 82 15.21 -12.63 -7.60
N LEU A 83 14.03 -12.04 -7.42
CA LEU A 83 12.78 -12.47 -8.04
C LEU A 83 12.67 -12.08 -9.52
N ILE A 84 13.39 -11.03 -9.95
CA ILE A 84 13.57 -10.75 -11.38
C ILE A 84 14.34 -11.89 -12.06
N ILE A 85 15.37 -12.42 -11.39
CA ILE A 85 16.21 -13.51 -11.93
C ILE A 85 15.51 -14.87 -11.80
N ASN A 86 14.89 -15.14 -10.66
CA ASN A 86 14.12 -16.36 -10.42
C ASN A 86 12.80 -16.04 -9.69
N PRO A 87 11.69 -15.90 -10.42
CA PRO A 87 10.38 -15.58 -9.85
C PRO A 87 9.86 -16.61 -8.83
N ASP A 88 10.26 -17.88 -8.98
CA ASP A 88 9.82 -18.99 -8.12
C ASP A 88 10.79 -19.25 -6.95
N SER A 89 11.70 -18.31 -6.68
CA SER A 89 12.60 -18.39 -5.54
C SER A 89 11.82 -18.31 -4.22
N VAL A 90 11.48 -19.48 -3.67
CA VAL A 90 10.78 -19.62 -2.39
C VAL A 90 11.48 -18.84 -1.28
N ARG A 91 12.82 -18.89 -1.23
CA ARG A 91 13.59 -18.11 -0.25
C ARG A 91 13.33 -16.61 -0.44
N ALA A 92 13.49 -16.07 -1.65
CA ALA A 92 13.28 -14.65 -1.89
C ALA A 92 11.84 -14.21 -1.56
N LEU A 93 10.82 -15.00 -1.92
CA LEU A 93 9.43 -14.75 -1.56
C LEU A 93 9.23 -14.74 -0.02
N LYS A 94 9.72 -15.75 0.69
CA LYS A 94 9.61 -15.83 2.16
C LYS A 94 10.28 -14.64 2.84
N THR A 95 11.48 -14.29 2.39
CA THR A 95 12.27 -13.19 2.94
C THR A 95 11.60 -11.85 2.64
N ARG A 96 11.16 -11.60 1.40
CA ARG A 96 10.46 -10.36 1.04
C ARG A 96 9.15 -10.20 1.79
N GLY A 97 8.39 -11.30 1.96
CA GLY A 97 7.16 -11.31 2.75
C GLY A 97 7.41 -10.95 4.22
N LYS A 98 8.44 -11.54 4.84
CA LYS A 98 8.87 -11.20 6.21
C LYS A 98 9.35 -9.74 6.32
N ALA A 99 10.04 -9.22 5.31
CA ALA A 99 10.53 -7.85 5.27
C ALA A 99 9.39 -6.84 5.14
N ASN A 100 8.48 -7.06 4.18
CA ASN A 100 7.28 -6.25 3.99
C ASN A 100 6.41 -6.21 5.25
N ARG A 101 6.31 -7.33 5.98
CA ARG A 101 5.65 -7.36 7.28
C ARG A 101 6.30 -6.40 8.29
N ARG A 102 7.64 -6.41 8.41
CA ARG A 102 8.35 -5.49 9.33
C ARG A 102 8.16 -4.02 8.94
N LEU A 103 7.99 -3.74 7.65
CA LEU A 103 7.70 -2.40 7.12
C LEU A 103 6.21 -2.01 7.23
N GLY A 104 5.33 -2.91 7.68
CA GLY A 104 3.88 -2.67 7.76
C GLY A 104 3.14 -2.78 6.42
N TYR A 105 3.79 -3.26 5.37
CA TYR A 105 3.17 -3.52 4.06
C TYR A 105 2.45 -4.88 4.07
N TRP A 106 1.38 -4.99 4.84
CA TRP A 106 0.67 -6.24 5.12
C TRP A 106 0.13 -6.94 3.86
N THR A 107 -0.41 -6.18 2.91
CA THR A 107 -0.94 -6.72 1.64
C THR A 107 0.15 -7.36 0.79
N LYS A 108 1.29 -6.66 0.61
CA LYS A 108 2.46 -7.19 -0.10
C LYS A 108 3.04 -8.41 0.61
N ALA A 109 3.16 -8.35 1.93
CA ALA A 109 3.63 -9.47 2.74
C ALA A 109 2.75 -10.71 2.56
N ASN A 110 1.43 -10.54 2.54
CA ASN A 110 0.49 -11.64 2.36
C ASN A 110 0.66 -12.33 1.01
N LEU A 111 0.80 -11.54 -0.06
CA LEU A 111 1.00 -12.06 -1.42
C LEU A 111 2.28 -12.89 -1.52
N ASP A 112 3.39 -12.36 -1.03
CA ASP A 112 4.69 -13.04 -1.07
C ASP A 112 4.69 -14.35 -0.27
N LEU A 113 4.14 -14.31 0.96
CA LEU A 113 4.07 -15.50 1.82
C LEU A 113 3.12 -16.55 1.27
N ALA A 114 1.99 -16.16 0.68
CA ALA A 114 1.06 -17.08 0.03
C ALA A 114 1.70 -17.73 -1.21
N ALA A 115 2.41 -16.95 -2.03
CA ALA A 115 3.14 -17.48 -3.18
C ALA A 115 4.20 -18.50 -2.76
N ALA A 116 5.00 -18.19 -1.73
CA ALA A 116 5.98 -19.13 -1.19
C ALA A 116 5.33 -20.43 -0.71
N GLN A 117 4.25 -20.34 0.06
CA GLN A 117 3.53 -21.51 0.60
C GLN A 117 2.88 -22.39 -0.47
N ASN A 118 2.53 -21.81 -1.62
CA ASN A 118 1.98 -22.56 -2.75
C ASN A 118 3.06 -23.34 -3.51
N ILE A 119 4.32 -22.88 -3.48
CA ILE A 119 5.45 -23.54 -4.15
C ILE A 119 6.02 -24.64 -3.25
N ASP A 120 6.35 -24.29 -2.00
CA ASP A 120 6.91 -25.21 -1.01
C ASP A 120 6.31 -24.89 0.36
N TYR A 121 5.45 -25.81 0.82
CA TYR A 121 4.71 -25.62 2.05
C TYR A 121 5.63 -25.73 3.27
N ASP A 122 5.67 -24.65 4.05
CA ASP A 122 6.41 -24.54 5.30
C ASP A 122 5.43 -24.37 6.48
N PRO A 123 5.25 -25.38 7.35
CA PRO A 123 4.37 -25.28 8.50
C PRO A 123 4.82 -24.21 9.52
N ASP A 124 6.12 -23.88 9.58
CA ASP A 124 6.66 -22.89 10.51
C ASP A 124 6.22 -21.46 10.16
N LEU A 125 5.73 -21.25 8.92
CA LEU A 125 5.16 -19.98 8.50
C LEU A 125 3.66 -19.87 8.77
N ALA A 126 2.98 -20.90 9.27
CA ALA A 126 1.52 -20.91 9.39
C ALA A 126 0.99 -19.74 10.25
N GLU A 127 1.57 -19.55 11.43
CA GLU A 127 1.20 -18.46 12.35
C GLU A 127 1.44 -17.08 11.71
N LEU A 128 2.62 -16.91 11.08
CA LEU A 128 2.96 -15.68 10.36
C LEU A 128 1.97 -15.37 9.24
N CYS A 129 1.61 -16.39 8.45
CA CYS A 129 0.66 -16.25 7.37
C CYS A 129 -0.72 -15.86 7.89
N SER A 130 -1.19 -16.45 8.99
CA SER A 130 -2.47 -16.07 9.61
C SER A 130 -2.46 -14.60 10.03
N LEU A 131 -1.45 -14.18 10.80
CA LEU A 131 -1.32 -12.80 11.27
C LEU A 131 -1.32 -11.80 10.11
N VAL A 132 -0.54 -12.09 9.06
CA VAL A 132 -0.39 -11.21 7.91
C VAL A 132 -1.68 -11.17 7.09
N LYS A 133 -2.38 -12.30 6.91
CA LYS A 133 -3.70 -12.36 6.25
C LYS A 133 -4.73 -11.49 6.97
N ASP A 134 -4.82 -11.61 8.28
CA ASP A 134 -5.80 -10.85 9.08
C ASP A 134 -5.53 -9.34 9.02
N LYS A 135 -4.26 -8.94 9.16
CA LYS A 135 -3.86 -7.53 9.03
C LYS A 135 -4.10 -7.00 7.62
N ALA A 136 -3.76 -7.76 6.58
CA ALA A 136 -4.02 -7.37 5.20
C ALA A 136 -5.51 -7.18 4.92
N ALA A 137 -6.37 -8.10 5.39
CA ALA A 137 -7.81 -7.99 5.25
C ALA A 137 -8.38 -6.78 5.98
N SER A 138 -7.89 -6.49 7.20
CA SER A 138 -8.32 -5.32 7.98
C SER A 138 -7.96 -4.00 7.28
N GLU A 139 -6.75 -3.88 6.73
CA GLU A 139 -6.33 -2.68 5.99
C GLU A 139 -7.17 -2.48 4.71
N LEU A 140 -7.38 -3.53 3.92
CA LEU A 140 -8.23 -3.47 2.73
C LEU A 140 -9.68 -3.10 3.07
N ALA A 141 -10.22 -3.58 4.19
CA ALA A 141 -11.55 -3.20 4.64
C ALA A 141 -11.64 -1.71 4.98
N LYS A 142 -10.65 -1.17 5.72
CA LYS A 142 -10.60 0.26 6.06
C LYS A 142 -10.49 1.14 4.82
N GLU A 143 -9.67 0.75 3.84
CA GLU A 143 -9.52 1.49 2.58
C GLU A 143 -10.84 1.53 1.81
N ARG A 144 -11.53 0.38 1.69
CA ARG A 144 -12.86 0.30 1.05
C ARG A 144 -13.90 1.15 1.79
N ASP A 145 -13.86 1.18 3.12
CA ASP A 145 -14.80 1.97 3.92
C ASP A 145 -14.54 3.48 3.76
N ALA A 146 -13.26 3.88 3.72
CA ALA A 146 -12.84 5.24 3.46
C ALA A 146 -13.26 5.70 2.05
N GLU A 147 -13.12 4.84 1.05
CA GLU A 147 -13.54 5.10 -0.33
C GLU A 147 -15.07 5.28 -0.42
N ARG A 148 -15.85 4.35 0.15
CA ARG A 148 -17.32 4.47 0.18
C ARG A 148 -17.78 5.75 0.87
N LYS A 149 -17.10 6.15 1.94
CA LYS A 149 -17.41 7.41 2.64
C LYS A 149 -17.11 8.64 1.76
N LYS A 150 -15.98 8.65 1.06
CA LYS A 150 -15.63 9.74 0.12
C LYS A 150 -16.65 9.85 -1.01
N GLU A 151 -17.02 8.71 -1.61
CA GLU A 151 -18.00 8.67 -2.69
C GLU A 151 -19.37 9.18 -2.24
N LEU A 152 -19.83 8.79 -1.05
CA LEU A 152 -21.10 9.27 -0.48
C LEU A 152 -21.08 10.79 -0.27
N GLU A 153 -19.99 11.34 0.26
CA GLU A 153 -19.85 12.79 0.46
C GLU A 153 -19.81 13.56 -0.87
N GLU A 154 -19.15 13.02 -1.89
CA GLU A 154 -19.17 13.60 -3.24
C GLU A 154 -20.57 13.56 -3.87
N ARG A 155 -21.30 12.45 -3.73
CA ARG A 155 -22.69 12.33 -4.18
C ARG A 155 -23.60 13.34 -3.47
N LYS A 156 -23.47 13.50 -2.15
CA LYS A 156 -24.23 14.50 -1.38
C LYS A 156 -23.93 15.93 -1.84
N LYS A 157 -22.67 16.26 -2.09
CA LYS A 157 -22.28 17.59 -2.59
C LYS A 157 -22.86 17.87 -3.97
N LYS A 158 -22.77 16.90 -4.90
CA LYS A 158 -23.37 17.02 -6.24
C LYS A 158 -24.88 17.20 -6.16
N ALA A 159 -25.57 16.38 -5.36
CA ALA A 159 -27.01 16.50 -5.17
C ALA A 159 -27.42 17.85 -4.56
N ALA A 160 -26.66 18.37 -3.58
CA ALA A 160 -26.90 19.68 -2.98
C ALA A 160 -26.66 20.83 -3.98
N GLU A 161 -25.62 20.73 -4.82
CA GLU A 161 -25.33 21.71 -5.87
C GLU A 161 -26.42 21.70 -6.96
N GLU A 162 -26.84 20.52 -7.41
CA GLU A 162 -27.95 20.36 -8.37
C GLU A 162 -29.26 20.91 -7.80
N HIS A 163 -29.58 20.59 -6.55
CA HIS A 163 -30.75 21.15 -5.88
C HIS A 163 -30.67 22.68 -5.79
N ARG A 164 -29.52 23.24 -5.40
CA ARG A 164 -29.30 24.69 -5.35
C ARG A 164 -29.46 25.35 -6.72
N LYS A 165 -28.92 24.75 -7.78
CA LYS A 165 -29.06 25.25 -9.16
C LYS A 165 -30.52 25.23 -9.61
N LYS A 166 -31.26 24.14 -9.32
CA LYS A 166 -32.69 24.05 -9.60
C LYS A 166 -33.48 25.14 -8.87
N MET A 167 -33.25 25.31 -7.56
CA MET A 167 -33.93 26.38 -6.80
C MET A 167 -33.62 27.78 -7.36
N GLN A 168 -32.37 28.05 -7.75
CA GLN A 168 -31.99 29.33 -8.36
C GLN A 168 -32.62 29.53 -9.74
N GLN A 169 -32.73 28.48 -10.55
CA GLN A 169 -33.42 28.53 -11.84
C GLN A 169 -34.92 28.78 -11.66
N GLU A 170 -35.57 28.04 -10.77
CA GLU A 170 -37.00 28.21 -10.46
C GLU A 170 -37.29 29.62 -9.90
N GLU A 171 -36.42 30.15 -9.04
CA GLU A 171 -36.54 31.52 -8.52
C GLU A 171 -36.36 32.57 -9.63
N ALA A 172 -35.37 32.40 -10.51
CA ALA A 172 -35.13 33.28 -11.65
C ALA A 172 -36.29 33.25 -12.66
N GLU A 173 -36.86 32.07 -12.95
CA GLU A 173 -38.04 31.91 -13.79
C GLU A 173 -39.29 32.54 -13.15
N ARG A 174 -39.46 32.38 -11.84
CA ARG A 174 -40.55 33.02 -11.10
C ARG A 174 -40.41 34.55 -11.10
N ALA A 175 -39.20 35.07 -10.94
CA ALA A 175 -38.92 36.50 -11.04
C ALA A 175 -39.12 37.03 -12.47
N ALA A 176 -38.75 36.28 -13.51
CA ALA A 176 -38.95 36.67 -14.90
C ALA A 176 -40.43 36.62 -15.33
N SER A 177 -41.20 35.66 -14.82
CA SER A 177 -42.65 35.57 -15.04
C SER A 177 -43.46 36.58 -14.23
N SER A 178 -42.89 37.09 -13.13
CA SER A 178 -43.37 38.30 -12.44
C SER A 178 -42.73 39.56 -13.05
N GLY A 179 -42.96 39.78 -14.34
CA GLY A 179 -42.66 41.05 -15.01
C GLY A 179 -43.38 42.23 -14.33
N PRO A 180 -42.91 43.48 -14.53
CA PRO A 180 -43.35 44.65 -13.77
C PRO A 180 -44.86 44.87 -13.94
N GLY A 181 -45.61 44.41 -12.95
CA GLY A 181 -47.00 44.81 -12.73
C GLY A 181 -46.98 46.31 -12.48
N MET A 182 -47.32 47.05 -13.52
CA MET A 182 -47.80 48.42 -13.55
C MET A 182 -48.39 48.83 -12.19
N GLY A 183 -47.60 49.54 -11.39
CA GLY A 183 -48.09 50.25 -10.23
C GLY A 183 -48.97 51.40 -10.71
N GLY A 184 -50.26 51.37 -10.38
CA GLY A 184 -51.17 52.46 -10.70
C GLY A 184 -52.64 52.11 -10.54
N GLY A 185 -53.18 52.34 -9.34
CA GLY A 185 -54.61 52.54 -9.13
C GLY A 185 -55.20 51.69 -8.01
N MET A 186 -55.36 52.26 -6.81
CA MET A 186 -56.68 52.68 -6.30
C MET A 186 -56.53 53.26 -4.88
N PRO A 187 -56.75 54.57 -4.68
CA PRO A 187 -56.92 55.16 -3.35
C PRO A 187 -58.41 55.18 -2.95
N GLY A 188 -58.74 54.51 -1.85
CA GLY A 188 -59.86 54.88 -0.98
C GLY A 188 -61.17 54.09 -1.10
N MET A 189 -61.46 53.28 -0.08
CA MET A 189 -62.77 53.03 0.59
C MET A 189 -62.46 51.98 1.67
N GLY A 190 -62.61 52.16 2.98
CA GLY A 190 -63.73 52.74 3.71
C GLY A 190 -64.46 51.64 4.47
N GLY A 191 -64.10 51.43 5.75
CA GLY A 191 -64.98 50.86 6.79
C GLY A 191 -64.99 49.33 7.01
N GLY A 192 -64.81 48.91 8.28
CA GLY A 192 -65.28 47.60 8.78
C GLY A 192 -64.30 46.82 9.68
N MET A 193 -64.40 47.02 10.99
CA MET A 193 -63.78 46.25 12.10
C MET A 193 -64.43 44.84 12.25
N PRO A 194 -64.21 44.02 13.32
CA PRO A 194 -63.02 43.39 13.95
C PRO A 194 -63.07 41.85 13.85
N GLY A 195 -61.95 41.14 14.13
CA GLY A 195 -61.99 39.68 14.26
C GLY A 195 -60.70 39.01 14.72
N MET A 196 -60.15 39.44 15.86
CA MET A 196 -59.03 38.75 16.52
C MET A 196 -59.60 37.58 17.33
N GLY A 197 -59.56 36.38 16.76
CA GLY A 197 -60.11 35.17 17.37
C GLY A 197 -59.17 33.97 17.22
N GLY A 198 -58.42 33.70 18.28
CA GLY A 198 -58.17 32.35 18.79
C GLY A 198 -57.10 31.46 18.12
N GLY A 199 -56.10 31.05 18.91
CA GLY A 199 -55.67 29.64 18.88
C GLY A 199 -54.19 29.35 18.65
N MET A 200 -53.36 29.51 19.67
CA MET A 200 -52.27 28.58 20.00
C MET A 200 -52.50 28.19 21.47
N PRO A 201 -52.04 27.04 22.03
CA PRO A 201 -51.16 26.00 21.49
C PRO A 201 -51.62 24.55 21.84
N GLY A 202 -50.93 23.53 21.30
CA GLY A 202 -51.03 22.19 21.86
C GLY A 202 -50.36 21.11 21.02
N MET A 203 -49.11 20.77 21.33
CA MET A 203 -48.58 19.46 20.98
C MET A 203 -47.93 18.87 22.23
N GLY A 204 -48.74 18.08 22.93
CA GLY A 204 -48.35 17.29 24.09
C GLY A 204 -47.52 16.08 23.67
N GLY A 205 -46.72 15.61 24.63
CA GLY A 205 -45.77 14.53 24.47
C GLY A 205 -46.40 13.15 24.33
N GLY A 206 -45.60 12.23 23.80
CA GLY A 206 -45.81 10.79 23.86
C GLY A 206 -44.57 10.15 24.46
N MET A 207 -44.77 9.43 25.55
CA MET A 207 -43.86 8.44 26.12
C MET A 207 -43.86 7.16 25.27
#